data_AF-A0A0C3JG45-F1
#
_entry.id   AF-A0A0C3JG45-F1
#
_cell.length_a   1.000
_cell.length_b   1.000
_cell.length_c   1.000
_cell.angle_alpha   90.00
_cell.angle_beta   90.00
_cell.angle_gamma   90.00
#
_symmetry.space_group_name_H-M   'P 1'
#
loop_
_entity.id
_entity.type
_entity.pdbx_description
1 polymer ?
#
loop_
_entity_poly.entity_id
_entity_poly.type
_entity_poly.pdbx_seq_one_letter_code
_entity_poly.pdbx_strand_id
1 'polypeptide(L)'
;MTQLMGMAGPARNEIRRRAGYEKIIKSCEQAKKDGYRWIWIDTCCIDKRSSAELSEAINSMYQWYHESQKCYAHLNDVCGTFFPSEQDLSKFNKANGWPEWFLRGWTLQELIAPKQVEFFNKDWVPIGDKGSLAETLEKITQIPIDVLRDGLNRRHFCVAQLMSWAADRKTTRVEDRAYSLLGLFGVDMPKFYGEGKKAFQRLQLEIIQRYYCDHSIFAWNSKRQFDWLGDVLADDPSYFRGCHDVEKVELDQSSSRGRLVCLRSRGHTLRQQLAVFPLTSSYIGLPRLLRKPDHHRFQISWIWLLQDSCCYTLPTLAPGA
;
A
#
# COMPACT_ATOMS: atom_id res chain seq x y z
N MET A 1 21.62 -2.20 -15.05
CA MET A 1 22.88 -1.43 -14.92
C MET A 1 23.88 -1.67 -16.07
N THR A 2 23.77 -2.78 -16.79
CA THR A 2 24.60 -3.17 -17.96
C THR A 2 24.48 -2.23 -19.16
N GLN A 3 23.29 -1.67 -19.45
CA GLN A 3 23.13 -0.70 -20.54
C GLN A 3 23.92 0.60 -20.31
N LEU A 4 24.02 1.10 -19.07
CA LEU A 4 24.76 2.32 -18.73
C LEU A 4 26.28 2.19 -18.92
N MET A 5 26.82 0.98 -18.87
CA MET A 5 28.25 0.72 -19.10
C MET A 5 28.60 0.69 -20.60
N GLY A 6 27.62 0.49 -21.49
CA GLY A 6 27.78 0.54 -22.95
C GLY A 6 27.41 1.88 -23.60
N MET A 7 27.04 2.90 -22.82
CA MET A 7 26.64 4.22 -23.34
C MET A 7 27.83 5.17 -23.48
N ALA A 8 27.82 5.99 -24.55
CA ALA A 8 28.79 7.04 -24.77
C ALA A 8 28.89 8.00 -23.57
N GLY A 9 30.11 8.46 -23.25
CA GLY A 9 30.43 9.27 -22.08
C GLY A 9 29.51 10.48 -21.80
N PRO A 10 29.12 11.29 -22.81
CA PRO A 10 28.25 12.45 -22.62
C PRO A 10 26.83 12.08 -22.14
N ALA A 11 26.23 11.05 -22.75
CA ALA A 11 24.89 10.57 -22.38
C ALA A 11 24.87 9.94 -20.98
N ARG A 12 25.96 9.25 -20.60
CA ARG A 12 26.14 8.72 -19.23
C ARG A 12 26.21 9.85 -18.19
N ASN A 13 26.88 10.96 -18.51
CA ASN A 13 27.00 12.12 -17.61
C ASN A 13 25.70 12.91 -17.49
N GLU A 14 24.84 12.89 -18.50
CA GLU A 14 23.50 13.48 -18.43
C GLU A 14 22.58 12.67 -17.51
N ILE A 15 22.57 11.33 -17.64
CA ILE A 15 21.76 10.45 -16.79
C ILE A 15 22.18 10.58 -15.32
N ARG A 16 23.49 10.71 -15.04
CA ARG A 16 24.03 10.91 -13.69
C ARG A 16 23.55 12.18 -13.01
N ARG A 17 23.14 13.19 -13.77
CA ARG A 17 22.64 14.47 -13.26
C ARG A 17 21.13 14.45 -12.96
N ARG A 18 20.42 13.38 -13.30
CA ARG A 18 18.99 13.25 -13.00
C ARG A 18 18.81 12.99 -11.51
N ALA A 19 17.86 13.69 -10.88
CA ALA A 19 17.54 13.53 -9.46
C ALA A 19 17.26 12.06 -9.07
N GLY A 20 16.60 11.29 -9.95
CA GLY A 20 16.36 9.86 -9.71
C GLY A 20 17.64 9.02 -9.63
N TYR A 21 18.68 9.37 -10.40
CA TYR A 21 19.98 8.68 -10.34
C TYR A 21 20.75 9.05 -9.07
N GLU A 22 20.74 10.33 -8.70
CA GLU A 22 21.33 10.79 -7.43
C GLU A 22 20.70 10.08 -6.23
N LYS A 23 19.37 9.92 -6.23
CA LYS A 23 18.64 9.18 -5.20
C LYS A 23 19.15 7.73 -5.10
N ILE A 24 19.41 7.04 -6.22
CA ILE A 24 19.98 5.68 -6.22
C ILE A 24 21.40 5.66 -5.64
N ILE A 25 22.26 6.62 -6.01
CA ILE A 25 23.64 6.66 -5.49
C ILE A 25 23.64 6.89 -3.98
N LYS A 26 22.88 7.88 -3.50
CA LYS A 26 22.76 8.20 -2.08
C LYS A 26 22.17 7.05 -1.27
N SER A 27 21.21 6.34 -1.85
CA SER A 27 20.66 5.09 -1.28
C SER A 27 21.75 4.04 -1.05
N CYS A 28 22.60 3.81 -2.06
CA CYS A 28 23.71 2.85 -1.97
C CYS A 28 24.77 3.30 -0.96
N GLU A 29 25.09 4.60 -0.92
CA GLU A 29 26.00 5.18 0.08
C GLU A 29 25.49 4.94 1.50
N GLN A 30 24.20 5.18 1.75
CA GLN A 30 23.58 4.97 3.05
C GLN A 30 23.51 3.48 3.43
N ALA A 31 23.12 2.60 2.49
CA ALA A 31 23.11 1.16 2.73
C ALA A 31 24.50 0.62 3.09
N LYS A 32 25.55 1.10 2.40
CA LYS A 32 26.94 0.75 2.70
C LYS A 32 27.37 1.27 4.07
N LYS A 33 26.98 2.50 4.43
CA LYS A 33 27.25 3.09 5.76
C LYS A 33 26.65 2.26 6.89
N ASP A 34 25.46 1.71 6.66
CA ASP A 34 24.77 0.82 7.62
C ASP A 34 25.29 -0.64 7.59
N GLY A 35 26.29 -0.95 6.76
CA GLY A 35 26.91 -2.27 6.69
C GLY A 35 26.23 -3.27 5.75
N TYR A 36 25.31 -2.82 4.89
CA TYR A 36 24.60 -3.69 3.97
C TYR A 36 25.31 -3.82 2.62
N ARG A 37 25.40 -5.06 2.13
CA ARG A 37 26.04 -5.40 0.85
C ARG A 37 25.12 -5.13 -0.36
N TRP A 38 23.82 -5.30 -0.16
CA TRP A 38 22.82 -5.22 -1.22
C TRP A 38 21.68 -4.31 -0.80
N ILE A 39 21.10 -3.66 -1.79
CA ILE A 39 19.92 -2.81 -1.65
C ILE A 39 18.99 -3.12 -2.83
N TRP A 40 17.70 -3.26 -2.54
CA TRP A 40 16.69 -3.33 -3.57
C TRP A 40 16.05 -1.96 -3.84
N ILE A 41 15.87 -1.65 -5.12
CA ILE A 41 15.22 -0.44 -5.60
C ILE A 41 14.32 -0.83 -6.78
N ASP A 42 13.02 -0.56 -6.69
CA ASP A 42 11.99 -0.96 -7.67
C ASP A 42 12.38 -0.63 -9.13
N THR A 43 12.96 0.54 -9.33
CA THR A 43 13.31 1.11 -10.63
C THR A 43 14.53 0.42 -11.23
N CYS A 44 15.37 -0.19 -10.41
CA CYS A 44 16.59 -0.89 -10.82
C CYS A 44 16.41 -2.41 -10.88
N CYS A 45 15.53 -2.95 -10.04
CA CYS A 45 15.46 -4.38 -9.74
C CYS A 45 14.22 -5.07 -10.30
N ILE A 46 13.25 -4.34 -10.85
CA ILE A 46 12.11 -4.89 -11.58
C ILE A 46 12.27 -4.58 -13.06
N ASP A 47 12.32 -5.62 -13.90
CA ASP A 47 12.17 -5.45 -15.34
C ASP A 47 10.71 -5.14 -15.69
N LYS A 48 10.41 -3.84 -15.78
CA LYS A 48 9.08 -3.34 -16.17
C LYS A 48 8.72 -3.67 -17.64
N ARG A 49 9.62 -4.26 -18.43
CA ARG A 49 9.34 -4.74 -19.80
C ARG A 49 8.76 -6.15 -19.81
N SER A 50 9.07 -6.96 -18.80
CA SER A 50 8.50 -8.29 -18.63
C SER A 50 7.21 -8.19 -17.84
N SER A 51 6.07 -8.40 -18.50
CA SER A 51 4.76 -8.36 -17.84
C SER A 51 4.62 -9.44 -16.76
N ALA A 52 5.25 -10.61 -16.97
CA ALA A 52 5.30 -11.69 -16.00
C ALA A 52 6.09 -11.28 -14.74
N GLU A 53 7.30 -10.74 -14.92
CA GLU A 53 8.13 -10.28 -13.79
C GLU A 53 7.50 -9.12 -13.05
N LEU A 54 6.97 -8.12 -13.77
CA LEU A 54 6.22 -7.02 -13.15
C LEU A 54 5.04 -7.54 -12.34
N SER A 55 4.37 -8.59 -12.83
CA SER A 55 3.26 -9.19 -12.12
C SER A 55 3.69 -9.91 -10.84
N GLU A 56 4.71 -10.74 -10.92
CA GLU A 56 5.29 -11.38 -9.75
C GLU A 56 5.79 -10.36 -8.72
N ALA A 57 6.47 -9.32 -9.19
CA ALA A 57 7.06 -8.29 -8.34
C ALA A 57 6.01 -7.49 -7.56
N ILE A 58 4.93 -7.04 -8.20
CA ILE A 58 3.87 -6.30 -7.50
C ILE A 58 3.15 -7.17 -6.46
N ASN A 59 2.94 -8.46 -6.75
CA ASN A 59 2.30 -9.37 -5.80
C ASN A 59 3.24 -9.72 -4.62
N SER A 60 4.55 -9.72 -4.85
CA SER A 60 5.56 -10.02 -3.83
C SER A 60 6.05 -8.80 -3.04
N MET A 61 5.74 -7.58 -3.50
CA MET A 61 6.34 -6.34 -3.02
C MET A 61 6.17 -6.11 -1.51
N TYR A 62 5.00 -6.43 -0.96
CA TYR A 62 4.77 -6.31 0.47
C TYR A 62 5.62 -7.29 1.27
N GLN A 63 5.72 -8.55 0.82
CA GLN A 63 6.53 -9.56 1.49
C GLN A 63 8.00 -9.15 1.50
N TRP A 64 8.47 -8.62 0.36
CA TRP A 64 9.80 -8.05 0.24
C TRP A 64 10.05 -6.94 1.27
N TYR A 65 9.17 -5.93 1.37
CA TYR A 65 9.30 -4.91 2.41
C TYR A 65 9.24 -5.48 3.82
N HIS A 66 8.37 -6.46 4.08
CA HIS A 66 8.25 -7.10 5.40
C HIS A 66 9.51 -7.88 5.81
N GLU A 67 10.16 -8.55 4.86
CA GLU A 67 11.43 -9.26 5.08
C GLU A 67 12.64 -8.33 5.10
N SER A 68 12.45 -7.04 4.84
CA SER A 68 13.48 -6.02 4.93
C SER A 68 13.99 -5.87 6.36
N GLN A 69 15.31 -5.82 6.54
CA GLN A 69 15.91 -5.38 7.82
C GLN A 69 15.76 -3.88 8.06
N LYS A 70 15.91 -3.04 7.02
CA LYS A 70 15.78 -1.58 7.12
C LYS A 70 15.30 -0.91 5.84
N CYS A 71 14.17 -0.22 5.89
CA CYS A 71 13.73 0.64 4.81
C CYS A 71 14.24 2.07 4.94
N TYR A 72 14.62 2.70 3.83
CA TYR A 72 14.88 4.14 3.81
C TYR A 72 13.77 4.86 3.03
N ALA A 73 13.23 5.91 3.62
CA ALA A 73 12.18 6.74 3.04
C ALA A 73 12.70 8.16 2.83
N HIS A 74 12.92 8.55 1.57
CA HIS A 74 13.44 9.87 1.21
C HIS A 74 12.29 10.84 0.88
N LEU A 75 12.22 11.94 1.64
CA LEU A 75 11.25 13.02 1.52
C LEU A 75 11.88 14.21 0.79
N ASN A 76 11.75 14.23 -0.54
CA ASN A 76 12.34 15.25 -1.42
C ASN A 76 11.84 16.70 -1.15
N ASP A 77 10.66 16.84 -0.57
CA ASP A 77 10.01 18.12 -0.28
C ASP A 77 10.24 18.62 1.15
N VAL A 78 11.02 17.90 1.96
CA VAL A 78 11.40 18.32 3.33
C VAL A 78 12.82 18.88 3.32
N CYS A 79 12.99 20.17 3.62
CA CYS A 79 14.32 20.81 3.71
C CYS A 79 14.87 20.91 5.15
N GLY A 80 14.04 20.67 6.17
CA GLY A 80 14.45 20.78 7.58
C GLY A 80 15.27 19.59 8.06
N THR A 81 15.94 19.75 9.20
CA THR A 81 16.66 18.67 9.92
C THR A 81 15.76 17.88 10.87
N PHE A 82 14.48 18.24 10.96
CA PHE A 82 13.49 17.58 11.81
C PHE A 82 12.33 17.09 10.97
N PHE A 83 11.75 15.98 11.38
CA PHE A 83 10.54 15.45 10.78
C PHE A 83 9.37 16.43 11.01
N PRO A 84 8.55 16.75 9.99
CA PRO A 84 7.40 17.64 10.16
C PRO A 84 6.45 17.13 11.25
N SER A 85 6.29 17.91 12.32
CA SER A 85 5.42 17.57 13.45
C SER A 85 4.02 18.16 13.35
N GLU A 86 3.85 19.21 12.54
CA GLU A 86 2.60 19.95 12.37
C GLU A 86 2.29 20.17 10.89
N GLN A 87 1.01 20.37 10.59
CA GLN A 87 0.55 20.68 9.24
C GLN A 87 1.05 22.05 8.79
N ASP A 88 1.73 22.09 7.66
CA ASP A 88 2.21 23.34 7.05
C ASP A 88 1.65 23.48 5.63
N LEU A 89 0.49 24.12 5.53
CA LEU A 89 -0.18 24.38 4.25
C LEU A 89 0.62 25.33 3.34
N SER A 90 1.55 26.11 3.89
CA SER A 90 2.39 27.00 3.08
C SER A 90 3.46 26.22 2.31
N LYS A 91 4.03 25.18 2.93
CA LYS A 91 5.05 24.33 2.32
C LYS A 91 4.46 23.17 1.53
N PHE A 92 3.40 22.54 2.04
CA PHE A 92 2.85 21.28 1.53
C PHE A 92 1.39 21.40 1.08
N ASN A 93 1.05 22.49 0.39
CA ASN A 93 -0.33 22.76 -0.07
C ASN A 93 -0.93 21.61 -0.90
N LYS A 94 -0.13 20.92 -1.72
CA LYS A 94 -0.57 19.81 -2.59
C LYS A 94 -0.91 18.52 -1.83
N ALA A 95 -0.45 18.39 -0.60
CA ALA A 95 -0.57 17.18 0.21
C ALA A 95 -1.14 17.47 1.61
N ASN A 96 -2.07 18.44 1.67
CA ASN A 96 -2.84 18.79 2.87
C ASN A 96 -1.97 19.12 4.09
N GLY A 97 -0.87 19.85 3.86
CA GLY A 97 0.01 20.30 4.93
C GLY A 97 1.07 19.27 5.35
N TRP A 98 1.19 18.14 4.65
CA TRP A 98 2.17 17.09 4.92
C TRP A 98 3.04 16.76 3.69
N PRO A 99 4.22 16.14 3.88
CA PRO A 99 5.07 15.73 2.77
C PRO A 99 4.33 14.87 1.73
N GLU A 100 4.61 15.09 0.44
CA GLU A 100 3.98 14.41 -0.70
C GLU A 100 4.14 12.88 -0.64
N TRP A 101 5.15 12.39 0.07
CA TRP A 101 5.33 10.96 0.34
C TRP A 101 4.09 10.31 0.97
N PHE A 102 3.39 11.00 1.87
CA PHE A 102 2.18 10.46 2.52
C PHE A 102 0.96 10.42 1.59
N LEU A 103 0.99 11.21 0.51
CA LEU A 103 -0.05 11.21 -0.50
C LEU A 103 0.12 10.03 -1.48
N ARG A 104 1.29 9.42 -1.60
CA ARG A 104 1.51 8.34 -2.58
C ARG A 104 0.81 7.04 -2.17
N GLY A 105 0.23 6.32 -3.12
CA GLY A 105 -0.45 5.04 -2.88
C GLY A 105 0.49 3.95 -2.36
N TRP A 106 1.58 3.70 -3.08
CA TRP A 106 2.54 2.64 -2.78
C TRP A 106 3.24 2.80 -1.43
N THR A 107 3.41 4.04 -0.94
CA THR A 107 4.09 4.29 0.34
C THR A 107 3.33 3.77 1.56
N LEU A 108 2.07 3.32 1.40
CA LEU A 108 1.30 2.71 2.50
C LEU A 108 1.88 1.37 2.93
N GLN A 109 1.97 0.44 1.99
CA GLN A 109 2.54 -0.88 2.23
C GLN A 109 4.01 -0.76 2.56
N GLU A 110 4.69 0.20 1.94
CA GLU A 110 6.07 0.49 2.27
C GLU A 110 6.30 1.03 3.70
N LEU A 111 5.31 1.68 4.31
CA LEU A 111 5.36 2.14 5.71
C LEU A 111 5.04 1.01 6.70
N ILE A 112 3.99 0.25 6.38
CA ILE A 112 3.40 -0.74 7.29
C ILE A 112 4.21 -2.03 7.30
N ALA A 113 4.58 -2.56 6.12
CA ALA A 113 5.21 -3.87 6.00
C ALA A 113 6.57 -4.00 6.71
N PRO A 114 7.54 -3.09 6.52
CA PRO A 114 8.87 -3.26 7.11
C PRO A 114 8.87 -3.00 8.60
N LYS A 115 9.73 -3.67 9.36
CA LYS A 115 9.88 -3.43 10.80
C LYS A 115 10.56 -2.09 11.10
N GLN A 116 11.56 -1.73 10.31
CA GLN A 116 12.32 -0.49 10.47
C GLN A 116 12.18 0.37 9.21
N VAL A 117 11.82 1.64 9.38
CA VAL A 117 11.89 2.66 8.32
C VAL A 117 12.62 3.87 8.88
N GLU A 118 13.64 4.33 8.18
CA GLU A 118 14.39 5.54 8.50
C GLU A 118 14.07 6.63 7.48
N PHE A 119 13.67 7.79 7.97
CA PHE A 119 13.26 8.92 7.13
C PHE A 119 14.45 9.84 6.89
N PHE A 120 14.58 10.27 5.64
CA PHE A 120 15.59 11.22 5.18
C PHE A 120 14.92 12.43 4.57
N ASN A 121 15.47 13.61 4.83
CA ASN A 121 15.05 14.83 4.17
C ASN A 121 15.59 14.90 2.72
N LYS A 122 15.32 16.00 2.02
CA LYS A 122 15.77 16.25 0.65
C LYS A 122 17.29 16.07 0.48
N ASP A 123 18.06 16.52 1.46
CA ASP A 123 19.52 16.53 1.46
C ASP A 123 20.14 15.24 2.03
N TRP A 124 19.34 14.17 2.20
CA TRP A 124 19.78 12.89 2.75
C TRP A 124 20.29 12.97 4.20
N VAL A 125 19.75 13.90 4.97
CA VAL A 125 19.95 13.96 6.43
C VAL A 125 18.87 13.09 7.10
N PRO A 126 19.24 12.19 8.02
CA PRO A 126 18.26 11.40 8.77
C PRO A 126 17.44 12.32 9.69
N ILE A 127 16.11 12.20 9.63
CA ILE A 127 15.16 13.05 10.36
C ILE A 127 14.30 12.28 11.36
N GLY A 128 14.52 10.97 11.49
CA GLY A 128 13.88 10.10 12.47
C GLY A 128 13.55 8.72 11.90
N ASP A 129 13.04 7.83 12.75
CA ASP A 129 12.63 6.48 12.37
C ASP A 129 11.15 6.24 12.67
N LYS A 130 10.58 5.21 12.04
CA LYS A 130 9.14 4.87 12.18
C LYS A 130 8.70 4.66 13.63
N GLY A 131 9.55 4.06 14.47
CA GLY A 131 9.23 3.77 15.86
C GLY A 131 9.18 5.02 16.73
N SER A 132 10.19 5.89 16.58
CA SER A 132 10.27 7.18 17.30
C SER A 132 9.21 8.17 16.84
N LEU A 133 8.85 8.14 15.55
CA LEU A 133 7.87 9.05 14.95
C LEU A 133 6.42 8.53 14.98
N ALA A 134 6.15 7.40 15.63
CA ALA A 134 4.86 6.71 15.54
C ALA A 134 3.64 7.60 15.89
N GLU A 135 3.76 8.48 16.90
CA GLU A 135 2.68 9.41 17.28
C GLU A 135 2.40 10.46 16.20
N THR A 136 3.45 11.01 15.59
CA THR A 136 3.31 11.96 14.48
C THR A 136 2.76 11.25 13.24
N LEU A 137 3.25 10.04 12.96
CA LEU A 137 2.79 9.22 11.84
C LEU A 137 1.31 8.81 11.99
N GLU A 138 0.84 8.50 13.20
CA GLU A 138 -0.58 8.24 13.47
C GLU A 138 -1.43 9.48 13.15
N LYS A 139 -1.00 10.68 13.57
CA LYS A 139 -1.71 11.93 13.23
C LYS A 139 -1.82 12.13 11.72
N ILE A 140 -0.75 11.85 10.97
CA ILE A 140 -0.69 12.03 9.52
C ILE A 140 -1.54 10.98 8.79
N THR A 141 -1.37 9.71 9.15
CA THR A 141 -1.85 8.57 8.35
C THR A 141 -3.12 7.93 8.88
N GLN A 142 -3.51 8.24 10.12
CA GLN A 142 -4.58 7.58 10.87
C GLN A 142 -4.34 6.07 11.08
N ILE A 143 -3.10 5.62 10.88
CA ILE A 143 -2.67 4.24 11.17
C ILE A 143 -2.32 4.18 12.66
N PRO A 144 -2.92 3.25 13.43
CA PRO A 144 -2.65 3.12 14.86
C PRO A 144 -1.16 2.93 15.20
N ILE A 145 -0.72 3.51 16.33
CA ILE A 145 0.67 3.42 16.80
C ILE A 145 1.18 1.97 16.92
N ASP A 146 0.33 1.05 17.37
CA ASP A 146 0.66 -0.38 17.49
C ASP A 146 0.95 -1.00 16.11
N VAL A 147 0.21 -0.62 15.07
CA VAL A 147 0.49 -1.08 13.69
C VAL A 147 1.80 -0.49 13.17
N LEU A 148 2.08 0.78 13.45
CA LEU A 148 3.31 1.42 13.00
C LEU A 148 4.55 0.79 13.65
N ARG A 149 4.45 0.39 14.92
CA ARG A 149 5.56 -0.22 15.68
C ARG A 149 5.69 -1.72 15.47
N ASP A 150 4.57 -2.45 15.50
CA ASP A 150 4.56 -3.92 15.55
C ASP A 150 4.07 -4.60 14.26
N GLY A 151 3.58 -3.81 13.29
CA GLY A 151 2.92 -4.33 12.09
C GLY A 151 1.50 -4.85 12.35
N LEU A 152 0.94 -5.59 11.38
CA LEU A 152 -0.45 -6.06 11.43
C LEU A 152 -0.70 -7.29 12.32
N ASN A 153 0.32 -7.86 12.97
CA ASN A 153 0.24 -9.18 13.58
C ASN A 153 -0.50 -9.23 14.92
N ARG A 154 -0.70 -8.09 15.60
CA ARG A 154 -1.22 -8.06 16.98
C ARG A 154 -2.74 -7.89 17.09
N ARG A 155 -3.39 -7.34 16.06
CA ARG A 155 -4.82 -7.01 16.10
C ARG A 155 -5.47 -7.33 14.76
N HIS A 156 -6.68 -7.87 14.79
CA HIS A 156 -7.50 -8.03 13.59
C HIS A 156 -8.13 -6.68 13.25
N PHE A 157 -7.70 -6.09 12.13
CA PHE A 157 -8.33 -4.92 11.55
C PHE A 157 -9.38 -5.36 10.55
N CYS A 158 -10.52 -4.67 10.54
CA CYS A 158 -11.54 -4.93 9.53
C CYS A 158 -11.15 -4.30 8.19
N VAL A 159 -11.71 -4.82 7.09
CA VAL A 159 -11.47 -4.32 5.73
C VAL A 159 -11.69 -2.81 5.62
N ALA A 160 -12.75 -2.28 6.22
CA ALA A 160 -13.04 -0.84 6.17
C ALA A 160 -11.94 0.02 6.80
N GLN A 161 -11.35 -0.43 7.91
CA GLN A 161 -10.25 0.27 8.56
C GLN A 161 -9.03 0.30 7.67
N LEU A 162 -8.61 -0.85 7.14
CA LEU A 162 -7.46 -0.95 6.23
C LEU A 162 -7.67 -0.09 4.96
N MET A 163 -8.87 -0.12 4.38
CA MET A 163 -9.21 0.74 3.23
C MET A 163 -9.13 2.23 3.58
N SER A 164 -9.51 2.61 4.80
CA SER A 164 -9.49 4.01 5.22
C SER A 164 -8.07 4.61 5.24
N TRP A 165 -7.03 3.79 5.49
CA TRP A 165 -5.63 4.24 5.45
C TRP A 165 -5.13 4.57 4.04
N ALA A 166 -5.84 4.10 3.01
CA ALA A 166 -5.59 4.38 1.61
C ALA A 166 -6.48 5.49 1.03
N ALA A 167 -7.45 5.99 1.80
CA ALA A 167 -8.50 6.89 1.33
C ALA A 167 -7.96 8.21 0.75
N ASP A 168 -6.97 8.80 1.41
CA ASP A 168 -6.35 10.06 1.02
C ASP A 168 -5.24 9.92 -0.01
N ARG A 169 -4.75 8.70 -0.21
CA ARG A 169 -3.61 8.45 -1.10
C ARG A 169 -4.00 8.63 -2.56
N LYS A 170 -3.00 8.80 -3.42
CA LYS A 170 -3.10 9.08 -4.85
C LYS A 170 -2.05 8.27 -5.60
N THR A 171 -2.38 7.89 -6.81
CA THR A 171 -1.52 7.13 -7.71
C THR A 171 -1.55 7.76 -9.10
N THR A 172 -0.47 7.60 -9.85
CA THR A 172 -0.38 8.13 -11.22
C THR A 172 -1.30 7.37 -12.17
N ARG A 173 -1.33 6.04 -12.06
CA ARG A 173 -2.31 5.19 -12.76
C ARG A 173 -3.49 4.91 -11.85
N VAL A 174 -4.69 4.92 -12.39
CA VAL A 174 -5.90 4.73 -11.59
C VAL A 174 -5.98 3.30 -11.05
N GLU A 175 -5.49 2.31 -11.79
CA GLU A 175 -5.48 0.90 -11.38
C GLU A 175 -4.53 0.65 -10.20
N ASP A 176 -3.46 1.44 -10.07
CA ASP A 176 -2.53 1.34 -8.94
C ASP A 176 -3.21 1.69 -7.61
N ARG A 177 -4.39 2.33 -7.62
CA ARG A 177 -5.25 2.47 -6.42
C ARG A 177 -5.60 1.11 -5.81
N ALA A 178 -5.78 0.10 -6.66
CA ALA A 178 -6.02 -1.28 -6.25
C ALA A 178 -4.71 -2.03 -6.03
N TYR A 179 -3.78 -1.96 -7.00
CA TYR A 179 -2.58 -2.79 -6.96
C TYR A 179 -1.63 -2.44 -5.80
N SER A 180 -1.64 -1.19 -5.33
CA SER A 180 -0.87 -0.78 -4.14
C SER A 180 -1.41 -1.32 -2.81
N LEU A 181 -2.55 -2.02 -2.82
CA LEU A 181 -3.20 -2.57 -1.62
C LEU A 181 -3.14 -4.09 -1.55
N LEU A 182 -2.67 -4.76 -2.61
CA LEU A 182 -2.66 -6.23 -2.71
C LEU A 182 -2.00 -6.89 -1.50
N GLY A 183 -0.78 -6.45 -1.20
CA GLY A 183 -0.03 -7.01 -0.08
C GLY A 183 -0.60 -6.67 1.29
N LEU A 184 -1.25 -5.50 1.45
CA LEU A 184 -1.91 -5.13 2.70
C LEU A 184 -3.07 -6.10 3.03
N PHE A 185 -3.81 -6.52 2.00
CA PHE A 185 -4.90 -7.49 2.14
C PHE A 185 -4.44 -8.94 1.95
N GLY A 186 -3.18 -9.17 1.58
CA GLY A 186 -2.64 -10.49 1.27
C GLY A 186 -3.37 -11.18 0.12
N VAL A 187 -3.80 -10.43 -0.90
CA VAL A 187 -4.51 -10.95 -2.08
C VAL A 187 -3.61 -10.89 -3.30
N ASP A 188 -3.75 -11.86 -4.19
CA ASP A 188 -3.04 -11.91 -5.46
C ASP A 188 -4.04 -11.75 -6.59
N MET A 189 -3.76 -10.87 -7.56
CA MET A 189 -4.58 -10.75 -8.75
C MET A 189 -3.75 -10.35 -9.98
N PRO A 190 -4.14 -10.78 -11.20
CA PRO A 190 -3.47 -10.34 -12.42
C PRO A 190 -3.73 -8.85 -12.70
N LYS A 191 -2.70 -8.16 -13.20
CA LYS A 191 -2.72 -6.74 -13.55
C LYS A 191 -3.17 -6.50 -14.98
N PHE A 192 -4.09 -5.56 -15.16
CA PHE A 192 -4.57 -5.12 -16.46
C PHE A 192 -4.66 -3.59 -16.50
N TYR A 193 -3.57 -2.95 -16.85
CA TYR A 193 -3.59 -1.51 -17.11
C TYR A 193 -4.51 -1.18 -18.30
N GLY A 194 -5.43 -0.23 -18.10
CA GLY A 194 -6.51 0.10 -19.03
C GLY A 194 -7.89 -0.33 -18.54
N GLU A 195 -8.00 -1.12 -17.47
CA GLU A 195 -9.30 -1.50 -16.89
C GLU A 195 -9.93 -0.39 -16.02
N GLY A 196 -9.16 0.66 -15.70
CA GLY A 196 -9.67 1.81 -14.96
C GLY A 196 -10.08 1.45 -13.53
N LYS A 197 -11.22 1.99 -13.08
CA LYS A 197 -11.77 1.75 -11.74
C LYS A 197 -12.17 0.28 -11.49
N LYS A 198 -12.37 -0.52 -12.54
CA LYS A 198 -12.70 -1.94 -12.42
C LYS A 198 -11.62 -2.73 -11.67
N ALA A 199 -10.36 -2.27 -11.70
CA ALA A 199 -9.27 -2.84 -10.92
C ALA A 199 -9.61 -2.87 -9.42
N PHE A 200 -10.21 -1.78 -8.90
CA PHE A 200 -10.56 -1.67 -7.49
C PHE A 200 -11.81 -2.49 -7.12
N GLN A 201 -12.77 -2.62 -8.03
CA GLN A 201 -13.91 -3.52 -7.85
C GLN A 201 -13.44 -4.98 -7.78
N ARG A 202 -12.50 -5.37 -8.65
CA ARG A 202 -11.88 -6.71 -8.61
C ARG A 202 -11.11 -6.96 -7.33
N LEU A 203 -10.33 -5.97 -6.86
CA LEU A 203 -9.68 -6.08 -5.55
C LEU A 203 -10.70 -6.38 -4.44
N GLN A 204 -11.84 -5.69 -4.42
CA GLN A 204 -12.89 -5.96 -3.43
C GLN A 204 -13.46 -7.38 -3.56
N LEU A 205 -13.61 -7.91 -4.78
CA LEU A 205 -14.03 -9.30 -4.98
C LEU A 205 -13.01 -10.30 -4.41
N GLU A 206 -11.72 -10.10 -4.64
CA GLU A 206 -10.66 -10.93 -4.06
C GLU A 206 -10.66 -10.85 -2.53
N ILE A 207 -10.87 -9.65 -1.97
CA ILE A 207 -11.00 -9.44 -0.52
C ILE A 207 -12.23 -10.15 0.04
N ILE A 208 -13.37 -10.12 -0.65
CA ILE A 208 -14.59 -10.85 -0.23
C ILE A 208 -14.33 -12.35 -0.23
N GLN A 209 -13.66 -12.87 -1.25
CA GLN A 209 -13.33 -14.30 -1.32
C GLN A 209 -12.39 -14.71 -0.19
N ARG A 210 -11.38 -13.89 0.11
CA ARG A 210 -10.41 -14.15 1.18
C ARG A 210 -10.98 -13.97 2.58
N TYR A 211 -11.78 -12.93 2.79
CA TYR A 211 -12.34 -12.51 4.08
C TYR A 211 -13.87 -12.55 4.07
N TYR A 212 -14.44 -13.71 3.71
CA TYR A 212 -15.89 -13.91 3.54
C TYR A 212 -16.77 -13.56 4.76
N CYS A 213 -16.17 -13.46 5.96
CA CYS A 213 -16.85 -13.09 7.20
C CYS A 213 -16.67 -11.61 7.60
N ASP A 214 -16.05 -10.78 6.76
CA ASP A 214 -15.86 -9.36 7.04
C ASP A 214 -16.80 -8.49 6.19
N HIS A 215 -17.98 -8.22 6.74
CA HIS A 215 -18.97 -7.35 6.10
C HIS A 215 -18.60 -5.87 6.10
N SER A 216 -17.51 -5.45 6.77
CA SER A 216 -17.08 -4.06 6.76
C SER A 216 -16.67 -3.57 5.36
N ILE A 217 -16.42 -4.48 4.41
CA ILE A 217 -16.21 -4.11 3.00
C ILE A 217 -17.38 -3.31 2.40
N PHE A 218 -18.60 -3.44 2.94
CA PHE A 218 -19.78 -2.68 2.51
C PHE A 218 -20.06 -1.41 3.34
N ALA A 219 -19.16 -1.06 4.26
CA ALA A 219 -19.31 0.10 5.16
C ALA A 219 -18.85 1.43 4.54
N TRP A 220 -18.53 1.44 3.24
CA TRP A 220 -18.14 2.63 2.50
C TRP A 220 -19.29 3.66 2.42
N ASN A 221 -18.94 4.93 2.18
CA ASN A 221 -19.86 6.07 2.21
C ASN A 221 -20.59 6.23 3.56
N SER A 222 -19.91 5.97 4.68
CA SER A 222 -20.47 6.06 6.04
C SER A 222 -21.08 7.43 6.36
N LYS A 223 -20.55 8.50 5.75
CA LYS A 223 -21.03 9.87 5.90
C LYS A 223 -22.09 10.29 4.87
N ARG A 224 -22.55 9.37 4.00
CA ARG A 224 -23.50 9.66 2.90
C ARG A 224 -23.12 10.88 2.05
N GLN A 225 -21.82 11.05 1.81
CA GLN A 225 -21.28 12.18 1.06
C GLN A 225 -21.43 12.01 -0.45
N PHE A 226 -21.68 10.78 -0.90
CA PHE A 226 -21.83 10.45 -2.32
C PHE A 226 -23.25 9.97 -2.60
N ASP A 227 -23.83 10.48 -3.68
CA ASP A 227 -25.10 9.98 -4.21
C ASP A 227 -24.95 8.52 -4.63
N TRP A 228 -25.98 7.72 -4.36
CA TRP A 228 -25.93 6.29 -4.58
C TRP A 228 -25.95 5.99 -6.09
N LEU A 229 -24.80 5.58 -6.64
CA LEU A 229 -24.63 5.34 -8.08
C LEU A 229 -25.11 3.95 -8.56
N GLY A 230 -25.71 3.13 -7.69
CA GLY A 230 -26.29 1.84 -8.08
C GLY A 230 -25.38 0.62 -7.90
N ASP A 231 -24.08 0.81 -7.66
CA ASP A 231 -23.14 -0.30 -7.46
C ASP A 231 -22.99 -0.68 -5.97
N VAL A 232 -22.89 -1.99 -5.72
CA VAL A 232 -22.72 -2.57 -4.37
C VAL A 232 -21.28 -2.39 -3.85
N LEU A 233 -20.31 -2.32 -4.76
CA LEU A 233 -18.89 -2.16 -4.45
C LEU A 233 -18.46 -0.72 -4.62
N ALA A 234 -17.48 -0.28 -3.82
CA ALA A 234 -16.93 1.05 -3.92
C ALA A 234 -16.11 1.23 -5.20
N ASP A 235 -16.07 2.44 -5.74
CA ASP A 235 -15.28 2.79 -6.92
C ASP A 235 -13.83 3.13 -6.59
N ASP A 236 -13.56 3.53 -5.33
CA ASP A 236 -12.26 4.03 -4.90
C ASP A 236 -12.09 3.92 -3.37
N PRO A 237 -10.86 3.74 -2.84
CA PRO A 237 -10.60 3.71 -1.40
C PRO A 237 -11.10 4.96 -0.64
N SER A 238 -11.19 6.11 -1.31
CA SER A 238 -11.68 7.36 -0.69
C SER A 238 -13.10 7.26 -0.14
N TYR A 239 -13.91 6.32 -0.63
CA TYR A 239 -15.26 6.08 -0.11
C TYR A 239 -15.24 5.46 1.30
N PHE A 240 -14.11 4.89 1.74
CA PHE A 240 -13.89 4.40 3.11
C PHE A 240 -13.32 5.47 4.04
N ARG A 241 -13.20 6.73 3.59
CA ARG A 241 -12.74 7.84 4.42
C ARG A 241 -13.58 7.93 5.70
N GLY A 242 -12.90 7.98 6.83
CA GLY A 242 -13.54 8.04 8.15
C GLY A 242 -13.96 6.69 8.72
N CYS A 243 -13.58 5.56 8.10
CA CYS A 243 -13.82 4.23 8.65
C CYS A 243 -12.68 3.70 9.54
N HIS A 244 -11.73 4.56 9.94
CA HIS A 244 -10.55 4.17 10.73
C HIS A 244 -10.90 3.66 12.13
N ASP A 245 -12.05 4.07 12.67
CA ASP A 245 -12.57 3.66 13.98
C ASP A 245 -13.67 2.60 13.91
N VAL A 246 -13.92 2.02 12.72
CA VAL A 246 -14.93 0.96 12.56
C VAL A 246 -14.42 -0.31 13.23
N GLU A 247 -15.12 -0.75 14.27
CA GLU A 247 -14.81 -2.01 14.94
C GLU A 247 -15.79 -3.11 14.56
N LYS A 248 -15.28 -4.31 14.36
CA LYS A 248 -16.09 -5.51 14.21
C LYS A 248 -16.64 -5.91 15.57
N VAL A 249 -17.95 -5.81 15.75
CA VAL A 249 -18.60 -6.33 16.95
C VAL A 249 -18.92 -7.80 16.74
N GLU A 250 -18.22 -8.69 17.43
CA GLU A 250 -18.65 -10.09 17.56
C GLU A 250 -19.85 -10.12 18.49
N LEU A 251 -21.05 -10.39 17.95
CA LEU A 251 -22.21 -10.63 18.80
C LEU A 251 -22.05 -11.99 19.48
N ASP A 252 -22.22 -11.97 20.80
CA ASP A 252 -22.18 -13.16 21.66
C ASP A 252 -23.17 -14.22 21.15
N GLN A 253 -22.75 -15.48 21.12
CA GLN A 253 -23.41 -16.60 20.42
C GLN A 253 -24.79 -17.00 20.98
N SER A 254 -25.31 -16.26 21.96
CA SER A 254 -26.51 -16.57 22.73
C SER A 254 -27.83 -16.03 22.14
N SER A 255 -27.79 -15.25 21.05
CA SER A 255 -28.99 -14.72 20.38
C SER A 255 -29.33 -15.49 19.10
N SER A 256 -30.35 -16.35 19.19
CA SER A 256 -30.89 -17.22 18.13
C SER A 256 -31.66 -16.49 17.01
N ARG A 257 -31.41 -15.20 16.77
CA ARG A 257 -32.07 -14.41 15.71
C ARG A 257 -31.06 -13.74 14.79
N GLY A 258 -30.76 -14.38 13.66
CA GLY A 258 -30.08 -13.81 12.49
C GLY A 258 -28.67 -13.25 12.76
N ARG A 259 -27.66 -13.68 11.98
CA ARG A 259 -26.31 -13.11 12.08
C ARG A 259 -26.30 -11.65 11.57
N LEU A 260 -26.67 -10.71 12.42
CA LEU A 260 -26.45 -9.28 12.19
C LEU A 260 -25.04 -8.96 12.65
N VAL A 261 -24.11 -8.72 11.73
CA VAL A 261 -22.82 -8.12 12.10
C VAL A 261 -23.08 -6.63 12.31
N CYS A 262 -22.89 -6.16 13.54
CA CYS A 262 -23.00 -4.73 13.86
C CYS A 262 -21.63 -4.08 13.68
N LEU A 263 -21.58 -2.99 12.92
CA LEU A 263 -20.41 -2.12 12.83
C LEU A 263 -20.64 -0.92 13.74
N ARG A 264 -19.67 -0.60 14.58
CA ARG A 264 -19.73 0.55 15.49
C ARG A 264 -18.67 1.58 15.08
N SER A 265 -19.08 2.84 14.95
CA SER A 265 -18.20 4.01 14.83
C SER A 265 -18.72 5.07 15.82
N ARG A 266 -17.81 5.74 16.52
CA ARG A 266 -18.03 6.55 17.75
C ARG A 266 -19.48 6.99 18.02
N GLY A 267 -20.16 6.25 18.90
CA GLY A 267 -21.47 6.63 19.47
C GLY A 267 -22.70 6.34 18.60
N HIS A 268 -22.53 6.08 17.31
CA HIS A 268 -23.62 5.71 16.41
C HIS A 268 -23.50 4.22 16.04
N THR A 269 -24.55 3.45 16.31
CA THR A 269 -24.65 2.10 15.75
C THR A 269 -24.94 2.27 14.26
N LEU A 270 -23.97 1.92 13.42
CA LEU A 270 -24.20 1.81 11.98
C LEU A 270 -25.03 0.53 11.77
N ARG A 271 -26.35 0.65 11.95
CA ARG A 271 -27.29 -0.38 11.53
C ARG A 271 -27.40 -0.33 10.01
N GLN A 272 -26.43 -0.89 9.32
CA GLN A 272 -26.71 -1.40 7.98
C GLN A 272 -27.57 -2.65 8.17
N GLN A 273 -28.86 -2.53 7.89
CA GLN A 273 -29.68 -3.70 7.57
C GLN A 273 -29.18 -4.23 6.22
N LEU A 274 -28.11 -5.03 6.25
CA LEU A 274 -27.88 -5.99 5.19
C LEU A 274 -28.99 -7.02 5.34
N ALA A 275 -30.08 -6.83 4.60
CA ALA A 275 -31.04 -7.89 4.36
C ALA A 275 -30.27 -8.98 3.61
N VAL A 276 -29.73 -9.94 4.35
CA VAL A 276 -29.27 -11.20 3.77
C VAL A 276 -30.53 -11.89 3.28
N PHE A 277 -30.86 -11.67 2.00
CA PHE A 277 -31.86 -12.50 1.36
C PHE A 277 -31.31 -13.92 1.37
N PRO A 278 -32.01 -14.88 1.99
CA PRO A 278 -31.64 -16.27 1.85
C PRO A 278 -31.85 -16.63 0.38
N LEU A 279 -30.77 -16.67 -0.39
CA LEU A 279 -30.77 -17.39 -1.66
C LEU A 279 -30.91 -18.86 -1.27
N THR A 280 -32.14 -19.36 -1.33
CA THR A 280 -32.44 -20.78 -1.21
C THR A 280 -31.68 -21.49 -2.31
N SER A 281 -30.66 -22.25 -1.90
CA SER A 281 -29.91 -23.14 -2.76
C SER A 281 -30.85 -24.22 -3.31
N SER A 282 -30.87 -24.37 -4.62
CA SER A 282 -31.21 -25.63 -5.24
C SER A 282 -30.13 -25.96 -6.26
N TYR A 283 -29.33 -26.98 -5.92
CA TYR A 283 -28.30 -27.66 -6.72
C TYR A 283 -27.00 -26.85 -6.90
N ILE A 284 -25.76 -27.31 -6.66
CA ILE A 284 -25.06 -28.58 -6.93
C ILE A 284 -23.86 -28.63 -5.93
N GLY A 285 -23.67 -29.66 -5.09
CA GLY A 285 -22.85 -30.85 -5.39
C GLY A 285 -21.36 -30.66 -5.04
N LEU A 286 -20.99 -30.93 -3.77
CA LEU A 286 -19.60 -31.09 -3.31
C LEU A 286 -18.99 -32.42 -3.81
N PRO A 287 -17.67 -32.46 -4.05
CA PRO A 287 -16.89 -33.50 -3.41
C PRO A 287 -15.68 -32.94 -2.62
N ARG A 288 -15.56 -33.41 -1.38
CA ARG A 288 -14.35 -33.36 -0.55
C ARG A 288 -13.23 -34.18 -1.20
N LEU A 289 -11.99 -33.69 -1.13
CA LEU A 289 -10.79 -34.53 -1.03
C LEU A 289 -9.73 -33.85 -0.15
N LEU A 290 -9.33 -34.57 0.90
CA LEU A 290 -8.26 -34.27 1.86
C LEU A 290 -6.91 -34.79 1.34
N ARG A 291 -5.81 -34.04 1.51
CA ARG A 291 -4.55 -34.48 2.18
C ARG A 291 -3.39 -33.45 2.03
N LYS A 292 -2.70 -33.22 3.15
CA LYS A 292 -1.30 -32.73 3.32
C LYS A 292 -0.31 -33.87 2.92
N PRO A 293 1.02 -33.67 2.69
CA PRO A 293 1.95 -32.98 3.62
C PRO A 293 3.25 -32.28 3.08
N ASP A 294 3.85 -31.51 4.01
CA ASP A 294 5.25 -31.28 4.40
C ASP A 294 6.39 -30.65 3.55
N HIS A 295 7.06 -29.71 4.27
CA HIS A 295 8.46 -29.25 4.33
C HIS A 295 9.20 -28.65 3.10
N HIS A 296 9.65 -27.40 3.21
CA HIS A 296 11.05 -27.06 3.55
C HIS A 296 11.23 -25.54 3.83
N ARG A 297 12.03 -25.23 4.86
CA ARG A 297 12.52 -23.89 5.20
C ARG A 297 13.60 -23.46 4.20
N PHE A 298 13.53 -22.22 3.72
CA PHE A 298 14.72 -21.43 3.38
C PHE A 298 14.54 -20.00 3.90
N GLN A 299 15.55 -19.54 4.62
CA GLN A 299 15.64 -18.23 5.24
C GLN A 299 16.60 -17.41 4.37
N ILE A 300 16.11 -16.38 3.68
CA ILE A 300 16.94 -15.46 2.91
C ILE A 300 16.63 -14.04 3.38
N SER A 301 17.66 -13.36 3.89
CA SER A 301 17.60 -11.99 4.40
C SER A 301 17.78 -10.97 3.28
N TRP A 302 16.82 -10.07 3.08
CA TRP A 302 16.92 -8.92 2.17
C TRP A 302 16.54 -7.61 2.87
N ILE A 303 16.79 -6.46 2.23
CA ILE A 303 16.52 -5.09 2.73
C ILE A 303 16.15 -4.18 1.55
N TRP A 304 15.14 -3.31 1.72
CA TRP A 304 14.39 -2.66 0.64
C TRP A 304 14.28 -1.16 0.86
N LEU A 305 14.22 -0.33 -0.20
CA LEU A 305 14.11 1.13 -0.09
C LEU A 305 12.83 1.61 -0.79
N LEU A 306 12.16 2.58 -0.17
CA LEU A 306 10.94 3.20 -0.70
C LEU A 306 11.23 4.30 -1.70
N GLN A 307 10.76 4.15 -2.95
CA GLN A 307 10.93 5.20 -3.95
C GLN A 307 9.72 5.44 -4.86
N ASP A 308 9.57 6.73 -5.13
CA ASP A 308 8.71 7.43 -6.07
C ASP A 308 8.60 6.79 -7.44
N SER A 309 7.37 6.42 -7.81
CA SER A 309 6.97 6.21 -9.19
C SER A 309 6.75 7.57 -9.88
N CYS A 310 7.82 8.16 -10.44
CA CYS A 310 7.69 9.22 -11.44
C CYS A 310 7.84 8.60 -12.84
N CYS A 311 6.74 8.55 -13.58
CA CYS A 311 6.74 8.20 -15.01
C CYS A 311 7.52 9.24 -15.81
N TYR A 312 8.60 8.85 -16.47
CA TYR A 312 9.11 9.55 -17.65
C TYR A 312 8.92 8.67 -18.87
N THR A 313 7.99 9.07 -19.73
CA THR A 313 7.89 8.62 -21.13
C THR A 313 9.15 9.04 -21.88
N LEU A 314 9.89 8.09 -22.45
CA LEU A 314 10.94 8.36 -23.43
C LEU A 314 10.28 8.75 -24.76
N PRO A 315 10.71 9.84 -25.43
CA PRO A 315 10.36 10.06 -26.83
C PRO A 315 11.08 9.02 -27.69
N THR A 316 10.33 8.28 -28.50
CA THR A 316 10.85 7.48 -29.61
C THR A 316 11.56 8.38 -30.60
N LEU A 317 12.89 8.34 -30.63
CA LEU A 317 13.68 8.75 -31.80
C LEU A 317 13.58 7.61 -32.81
N ALA A 318 12.85 7.84 -33.91
CA ALA A 318 12.90 7.00 -35.09
C ALA A 318 14.28 7.10 -35.75
N PRO A 319 14.93 6.00 -36.15
CA PRO A 319 15.97 6.05 -37.15
C PRO A 319 15.32 6.06 -38.53
N GLY A 320 15.62 7.10 -39.32
CA GLY A 320 15.26 7.15 -40.73
C GLY A 320 16.02 6.08 -41.53
N ALA A 321 15.28 5.47 -42.45
CA ALA A 321 15.71 5.05 -43.77
C ALA A 321 14.49 5.19 -44.69
#